data_AF-A0A1Y4GVD1-F1
#
_entry.id   AF-A0A1Y4GVD1-F1
#
_cell.length_a   1.000
_cell.length_b   1.000
_cell.length_c   1.000
_cell.angle_alpha   90.00
_cell.angle_beta   90.00
_cell.angle_gamma   90.00
#
_symmetry.space_group_name_H-M   'P 1'
#
loop_
_entity.id
_entity.type
_entity.pdbx_description
1 polymer ?
#
loop_
_entity_poly.entity_id
_entity_poly.type
_entity_poly.pdbx_seq_one_letter_code
_entity_poly.pdbx_strand_id
1 'polypeptide(L)'
;MEKKSPILDEIGRKHGMKVPENYFADFTEKMVESLPEREFPMPEQPTLWLRVRPWVYMAAMFAGVWLMLKMFTGIFSVEKGETPQVEMTASAPEEGTVEEEWFAHYVDDYTAYEMLYTEGDY
;
A
#
# COMPACT_ATOMS: atom_id res chain seq x y z
N MET A 1 13.77 -58.89 -36.69
CA MET A 1 13.94 -58.20 -37.99
C MET A 1 12.55 -57.83 -38.49
N GLU A 2 12.16 -56.57 -38.36
CA GLU A 2 10.85 -56.09 -38.80
C GLU A 2 10.82 -55.97 -40.32
N LYS A 3 9.85 -56.63 -40.97
CA LYS A 3 9.62 -56.59 -42.41
C LYS A 3 8.97 -55.25 -42.75
N LYS A 4 9.72 -54.34 -43.37
CA LYS A 4 9.18 -53.08 -43.89
C LYS A 4 8.27 -53.38 -45.08
N SER A 5 6.99 -53.03 -44.97
CA SER A 5 5.98 -53.24 -46.00
C SER A 5 6.24 -52.32 -47.20
N PRO A 6 6.43 -52.84 -48.43
CA PRO A 6 6.81 -52.05 -49.62
C PRO A 6 5.74 -51.03 -50.04
N ILE A 7 4.50 -51.25 -49.61
CA ILE A 7 3.34 -50.37 -49.86
C ILE A 7 3.54 -48.98 -49.24
N LEU A 8 4.27 -48.87 -48.11
CA LEU A 8 4.49 -47.58 -47.44
C LEU A 8 5.46 -46.67 -48.21
N ASP A 9 6.37 -47.25 -48.99
CA ASP A 9 7.30 -46.51 -49.85
C ASP A 9 6.60 -46.05 -51.15
N GLU A 10 5.66 -46.84 -51.67
CA GLU A 10 4.87 -46.53 -52.89
C GLU A 10 3.79 -45.47 -52.63
N ILE A 11 3.14 -45.49 -51.46
CA ILE A 11 2.20 -44.45 -50.99
C ILE A 11 2.94 -43.16 -50.59
N GLY A 12 4.28 -43.18 -50.65
CA GLY A 12 5.24 -42.12 -50.39
C GLY A 12 4.61 -40.91 -49.74
N ARG A 13 4.70 -40.82 -48.40
CA ARG A 13 4.13 -39.86 -47.39
C ARG A 13 3.95 -38.38 -47.83
N LYS A 14 3.42 -38.16 -49.01
CA LYS A 14 3.15 -36.89 -49.69
C LYS A 14 1.84 -36.30 -49.19
N HIS A 15 1.04 -37.11 -48.49
CA HIS A 15 -0.18 -36.70 -47.82
C HIS A 15 0.04 -36.26 -46.36
N GLY A 16 1.30 -36.00 -45.97
CA GLY A 16 1.55 -35.26 -44.73
C GLY A 16 1.10 -33.81 -44.90
N MET A 17 0.57 -33.20 -43.83
CA MET A 17 0.32 -31.76 -43.77
C MET A 17 1.61 -31.01 -44.08
N LYS A 18 1.84 -30.67 -45.35
CA LYS A 18 2.96 -29.84 -45.77
C LYS A 18 2.54 -28.40 -45.62
N VAL A 19 3.36 -27.67 -44.90
CA VAL A 19 3.18 -26.23 -44.75
C VAL A 19 3.30 -25.60 -46.15
N PRO A 20 2.39 -24.69 -46.54
CA PRO A 20 2.48 -23.97 -47.80
C PRO A 20 3.84 -23.27 -47.96
N GLU A 21 4.30 -23.15 -49.20
CA GLU A 21 5.50 -22.38 -49.52
C GLU A 21 5.38 -20.96 -48.93
N ASN A 22 6.44 -20.47 -48.30
CA ASN A 22 6.52 -19.16 -47.64
C ASN A 22 5.62 -18.93 -46.41
N TYR A 23 4.93 -19.94 -45.87
CA TYR A 23 4.10 -19.77 -44.65
C TYR A 23 4.84 -19.12 -43.48
N PHE A 24 6.08 -19.57 -43.20
CA PHE A 24 6.89 -19.00 -42.12
C PHE A 24 7.55 -17.66 -42.49
N ALA A 25 7.75 -17.40 -43.78
CA ALA A 25 8.27 -16.12 -44.24
C ALA A 25 7.22 -15.01 -44.05
N ASP A 26 5.96 -15.31 -44.36
CA ASP A 26 4.83 -14.37 -44.29
C ASP A 26 4.15 -14.36 -42.92
N PHE A 27 4.55 -15.25 -42.00
CA PHE A 27 3.90 -15.41 -40.70
C PHE A 27 3.96 -14.14 -39.85
N THR A 28 5.12 -13.50 -39.80
CA THR A 28 5.32 -12.29 -39.01
C THR A 28 4.52 -11.12 -39.56
N GLU A 29 4.44 -10.99 -40.89
CA GLU A 29 3.65 -9.96 -41.56
C GLU A 29 2.15 -10.14 -41.28
N LYS A 30 1.63 -11.36 -41.47
CA LYS A 30 0.24 -11.70 -41.16
C LYS A 30 -0.10 -11.55 -39.69
N MET A 31 0.84 -11.86 -38.79
CA MET A 31 0.65 -11.71 -37.35
C MET A 31 0.47 -10.22 -36.99
N VAL A 32 1.35 -9.35 -37.50
CA VAL A 32 1.28 -7.90 -37.27
C VAL A 32 0.02 -7.30 -37.88
N GLU A 33 -0.38 -7.73 -39.08
CA GLU A 33 -1.63 -7.29 -39.72
C GLU A 33 -2.88 -7.78 -38.96
N SER A 34 -2.82 -8.96 -38.33
CA SER A 34 -3.92 -9.52 -37.55
C SER A 34 -4.02 -8.98 -36.12
N LEU A 35 -2.99 -8.26 -35.65
CA LEU A 35 -2.98 -7.69 -34.32
C LEU A 35 -3.96 -6.50 -34.29
N PRO A 36 -5.01 -6.55 -33.44
CA PRO A 36 -5.93 -5.43 -33.31
C PRO A 36 -5.18 -4.18 -32.82
N GLU A 37 -5.60 -3.01 -33.29
CA GLU A 37 -5.07 -1.73 -32.79
C GLU A 37 -5.22 -1.71 -31.27
N ARG A 38 -4.09 -1.68 -30.57
CA ARG A 38 -4.09 -1.69 -29.11
C ARG A 38 -4.52 -0.31 -28.64
N GLU A 39 -5.79 -0.18 -28.30
CA GLU A 39 -6.32 0.99 -27.62
C GLU A 39 -5.62 1.10 -26.26
N PHE A 40 -4.65 2.01 -26.15
CA PHE A 40 -4.07 2.35 -24.86
C PHE A 40 -5.11 3.22 -24.14
N PRO A 41 -5.69 2.78 -23.02
CA PRO A 41 -6.57 3.64 -22.25
C PRO A 41 -5.75 4.87 -21.85
N MET A 42 -6.21 6.04 -22.27
CA MET A 42 -5.60 7.31 -21.90
C MET A 42 -5.56 7.37 -20.36
N PRO A 43 -4.41 7.67 -19.73
CA PRO A 43 -4.35 7.72 -18.29
C PRO A 43 -5.37 8.74 -17.79
N GLU A 44 -6.35 8.28 -17.02
CA GLU A 44 -7.34 9.16 -16.40
C GLU A 44 -6.58 10.17 -15.55
N GLN A 45 -6.61 11.44 -15.95
CA GLN A 45 -5.94 12.47 -15.17
C GLN A 45 -6.72 12.65 -13.87
N PRO A 46 -6.07 12.55 -12.70
CA PRO A 46 -6.75 12.75 -11.44
C PRO A 46 -7.36 14.15 -11.42
N THR A 47 -8.64 14.22 -11.10
CA THR A 47 -9.36 15.51 -11.03
C THR A 47 -8.74 16.35 -9.91
N LEU A 48 -8.67 17.67 -10.13
CA LEU A 48 -8.15 18.63 -9.12
C LEU A 48 -8.89 18.51 -7.78
N TRP A 49 -10.15 18.06 -7.80
CA TRP A 49 -10.95 17.78 -6.63
C TRP A 49 -10.36 16.70 -5.72
N LEU A 50 -9.77 15.65 -6.30
CA LEU A 50 -9.12 14.58 -5.55
C LEU A 50 -7.97 15.10 -4.69
N ARG A 51 -7.26 16.13 -5.17
CA ARG A 51 -6.15 16.78 -4.46
C ARG A 51 -6.63 17.72 -3.36
N VAL A 52 -7.78 18.36 -3.53
CA VAL A 52 -8.34 19.33 -2.58
C VAL A 52 -9.13 18.64 -1.46
N ARG A 53 -9.70 17.45 -1.72
CA ARG A 53 -10.54 16.70 -0.78
C ARG A 53 -9.86 16.44 0.60
N PRO A 54 -8.58 16.04 0.70
CA PRO A 54 -7.90 15.89 1.99
C PRO A 54 -7.75 17.22 2.75
N TRP A 55 -7.46 18.31 2.04
CA TRP A 55 -7.30 19.63 2.64
C TRP A 55 -8.59 20.17 3.24
N VAL A 56 -9.74 19.88 2.62
CA VAL A 56 -11.05 20.25 3.17
C VAL A 56 -11.31 19.53 4.49
N TYR A 57 -10.96 18.25 4.62
CA TYR A 57 -11.08 17.53 5.89
C TYR A 57 -10.15 18.10 6.97
N MET A 58 -8.90 18.41 6.62
CA MET A 58 -7.97 19.06 7.56
C MET A 58 -8.51 20.42 8.00
N ALA A 59 -8.97 21.24 7.06
CA ALA A 59 -9.58 22.53 7.35
C ALA A 59 -10.80 22.40 8.27
N ALA A 60 -11.65 21.39 8.08
CA ALA A 60 -12.80 21.14 8.96
C ALA A 60 -12.38 20.79 10.38
N MET A 61 -11.33 19.98 10.57
CA MET A 61 -10.80 19.64 11.90
C MET A 61 -10.21 20.89 12.59
N PHE A 62 -9.40 21.67 11.88
CA PHE A 62 -8.85 22.93 12.41
C PHE A 62 -9.94 23.96 12.69
N ALA A 63 -10.93 24.10 11.81
CA ALA A 63 -12.06 25.01 12.02
C ALA A 63 -12.90 24.59 13.22
N GLY A 64 -13.12 23.28 13.43
CA GLY A 64 -13.82 22.77 14.61
C GLY A 64 -13.11 23.15 15.91
N VAL A 65 -11.81 22.89 16.01
CA VAL A 65 -11.01 23.26 17.20
C VAL A 65 -10.95 24.78 17.37
N TRP A 66 -10.74 25.53 16.29
CA TRP A 66 -10.71 27.00 16.30
C TRP A 66 -12.04 27.60 16.77
N LEU A 67 -13.15 27.06 16.27
CA LEU A 67 -14.49 27.48 16.64
C LEU A 67 -14.76 27.18 18.12
N MET A 68 -14.35 26.01 18.62
CA MET A 68 -14.42 25.70 20.06
C MET A 68 -13.61 26.71 20.87
N LEU A 69 -12.34 26.96 20.53
CA LEU A 69 -11.49 27.95 21.20
C LEU A 69 -12.10 29.36 21.16
N LYS A 70 -12.69 29.76 20.04
CA LYS A 70 -13.33 31.07 19.88
C LYS A 70 -14.60 31.19 20.70
N MET A 71 -15.39 30.13 20.86
CA MET A 71 -16.54 30.10 21.77
C MET A 71 -16.09 30.10 23.23
N PHE A 72 -15.08 29.31 23.59
CA PHE A 72 -14.52 29.29 24.94
C PHE A 72 -13.95 30.66 25.33
N THR A 73 -13.21 31.34 24.46
CA THR A 73 -12.66 32.68 24.73
C THR A 73 -13.70 33.80 24.56
N GLY A 74 -14.63 33.69 23.61
CA GLY A 74 -15.60 34.75 23.32
C GLY A 74 -16.76 34.81 24.31
N ILE A 75 -17.23 33.65 24.79
CA ILE A 75 -18.41 33.54 25.66
C ILE A 75 -17.97 33.51 27.13
N PHE A 76 -16.91 32.78 27.49
CA PHE A 76 -16.46 32.71 28.89
C PHE A 76 -15.57 33.88 29.33
N SER A 77 -14.90 34.61 28.42
CA SER A 77 -14.14 35.82 28.82
C SER A 77 -15.02 37.06 29.00
N VAL A 78 -16.28 37.06 28.56
CA VAL A 78 -17.22 38.16 28.83
C VAL A 78 -17.80 38.07 30.25
N GLU A 79 -17.91 36.88 30.83
CA GLU A 79 -18.40 36.71 32.21
C GLU A 79 -17.32 36.60 33.28
N LYS A 80 -16.07 36.25 32.94
CA LYS A 80 -15.05 35.95 33.96
C LYS A 80 -13.84 36.89 33.86
N GLY A 81 -13.96 38.02 34.55
CA GLY A 81 -12.83 38.86 34.96
C GLY A 81 -11.96 38.20 36.04
N GLU A 82 -11.60 36.93 35.86
CA GLU A 82 -10.65 36.21 36.70
C GLU A 82 -9.99 35.13 35.86
N THR A 83 -8.67 35.26 35.72
CA THR A 83 -7.77 34.29 35.09
C THR A 83 -8.03 32.90 35.66
N PRO A 84 -8.47 31.91 34.87
CA PRO A 84 -8.31 30.54 35.30
C PRO A 84 -6.82 30.24 35.14
N GLN A 85 -6.11 30.16 36.26
CA GLN A 85 -4.87 29.39 36.29
C GLN A 85 -5.30 27.95 36.04
N VAL A 86 -5.33 27.57 34.76
CA VAL A 86 -5.36 26.17 34.39
C VAL A 86 -3.99 25.66 34.79
N GLU A 87 -3.90 25.17 36.01
CA GLU A 87 -2.88 24.21 36.40
C GLU A 87 -3.04 23.06 35.41
N MET A 88 -2.21 23.10 34.38
CA MET A 88 -2.10 22.02 33.41
C MET A 88 -1.44 20.89 34.16
N THR A 89 -2.24 20.09 34.87
CA THR A 89 -1.88 18.72 35.23
C THR A 89 -1.91 17.88 33.95
N ALA A 90 -1.15 18.31 32.94
CA ALA A 90 -0.51 17.35 32.07
C ALA A 90 0.57 16.75 32.97
N SER A 91 0.24 15.64 33.62
CA SER A 91 1.26 14.63 33.88
C SER A 91 1.80 14.25 32.51
N ALA A 92 2.74 15.04 32.00
CA ALA A 92 3.72 14.54 31.07
C ALA A 92 4.30 13.32 31.79
N PRO A 93 4.10 12.08 31.28
CA PRO A 93 4.89 10.99 31.80
C PRO A 93 6.35 11.44 31.65
N GLU A 94 7.11 11.42 32.75
CA GLU A 94 8.55 11.59 32.66
C GLU A 94 9.04 10.66 31.56
N GLU A 95 9.89 11.14 30.64
CA GLU A 95 10.27 10.41 29.43
C GLU A 95 10.79 8.99 29.70
N GLY A 96 11.20 8.68 30.95
CA GLY A 96 11.57 7.34 31.40
C GLY A 96 10.39 6.36 31.62
N THR A 97 9.18 6.80 31.97
CA THR A 97 8.08 5.86 32.30
C THR A 97 7.44 5.26 31.06
N VAL A 98 7.45 6.01 29.94
CA VAL A 98 6.91 5.50 28.67
C VAL A 98 7.82 4.41 28.14
N GLU A 99 9.13 4.62 28.10
CA GLU A 99 10.06 3.59 27.64
C GLU A 99 9.96 2.32 28.49
N GLU A 100 9.88 2.44 29.83
CA GLU A 100 9.73 1.31 30.75
C GLU A 100 8.41 0.51 30.52
N GLU A 101 7.30 1.20 30.28
CA GLU A 101 6.02 0.54 29.95
C GLU A 101 6.05 -0.17 28.58
N TRP A 102 6.77 0.41 27.60
CA TRP A 102 7.02 -0.24 26.31
C TRP A 102 7.95 -1.46 26.45
N PHE A 103 8.99 -1.39 27.28
CA PHE A 103 9.82 -2.56 27.57
C PHE A 103 9.01 -3.68 28.22
N ALA A 104 8.16 -3.37 29.22
CA ALA A 104 7.34 -4.37 29.89
C ALA A 104 6.37 -5.13 28.95
N HIS A 105 5.87 -4.48 27.90
CA HIS A 105 4.96 -5.10 26.95
C HIS A 105 5.64 -5.94 25.85
N TYR A 106 6.93 -5.72 25.60
CA TYR A 106 7.68 -6.34 24.51
C TYR A 106 8.82 -7.27 24.96
N VAL A 107 9.11 -7.31 26.26
CA VAL A 107 10.07 -8.25 26.85
C VAL A 107 9.41 -9.63 27.02
N ASP A 108 10.04 -10.66 26.47
CA ASP A 108 9.63 -12.05 26.65
C ASP A 108 10.00 -12.55 28.06
N ASP A 109 9.27 -13.55 28.58
CA ASP A 109 9.46 -14.09 29.93
C ASP A 109 10.94 -14.49 30.18
N TYR A 110 11.61 -15.04 29.16
CA TYR A 110 13.02 -15.41 29.25
C TYR A 110 13.93 -14.20 29.53
N THR A 111 13.74 -13.12 28.77
CA THR A 111 14.48 -11.87 28.96
C THR A 111 14.17 -11.19 30.30
N ALA A 112 12.94 -11.33 30.81
CA ALA A 112 12.59 -10.83 32.14
C ALA A 112 13.36 -11.56 33.26
N TYR A 113 13.51 -12.89 33.16
CA TYR A 113 14.34 -13.65 34.11
C TYR A 113 15.82 -13.30 34.03
N GLU A 114 16.34 -13.04 32.82
CA GLU A 114 17.73 -12.63 32.63
C GLU A 114 18.00 -11.26 33.26
N MET A 115 17.11 -10.27 33.06
CA MET A 115 17.22 -8.94 33.67
C MET A 115 17.30 -9.03 35.20
N LEU A 116 16.36 -9.75 35.83
CA LEU A 116 16.35 -9.96 37.29
C LEU A 116 17.60 -10.66 37.83
N TYR A 117 18.20 -11.55 37.03
CA TYR A 117 19.44 -12.22 37.40
C TYR A 117 20.64 -11.27 37.31
N THR A 118 20.70 -10.45 36.26
CA THR A 118 21.79 -9.48 36.06
C THR A 118 21.72 -8.29 37.01
N GLU A 119 20.53 -7.95 37.51
CA GLU A 119 20.30 -6.83 38.42
C GLU A 119 20.55 -7.21 39.89
N GLY A 120 20.64 -8.50 40.20
CA GLY A 120 20.95 -9.03 41.54
C GLY A 120 22.44 -9.09 41.90
N ASP A 121 23.35 -8.71 40.99
CA ASP A 121 24.81 -8.78 41.17
C ASP A 121 25.48 -7.41 41.42
N TYR A 122 24.76 -6.45 42.00
CA TYR A 122 25.31 -5.22 42.61
C TYR A 122 24.71 -4.90 43.98
#